data_AF-A0A183H875-F1
#
_entry.id   AF-A0A183H875-F1
#
_cell.length_a   1.000
_cell.length_b   1.000
_cell.length_c   1.000
_cell.angle_alpha   90.00
_cell.angle_beta   90.00
_cell.angle_gamma   90.00
#
_symmetry.space_group_name_H-M   'P 1'
#
loop_
_entity.id
_entity.type
_entity.pdbx_description
1 polymer ?
#
loop_
_entity_poly.entity_id
_entity_poly.type
_entity_poly.pdbx_seq_one_letter_code
_entity_poly.pdbx_strand_id
1 'polypeptide(L)'
;MFRRTSDILRKTVQNFNSRKHACFGGAMFAAAAIALSDDELKKQPLWYQTAVRKLSFAIKYTDRKGYLDDVILLENLREKLLPYSDSTNTDILWRYGRVLLEIALWTSSADKNRMKTFLEAEKICKKALDNEDLNSPNANAHKWYGITLVKLMDFRSDKKIDEARKNLERAVELDPKDVRSWQYLAMDNIKFPKA
;
A
#
# COMPACT_ATOMS: atom_id res chain seq x y z
N MET A 1 4.21 -7.86 -23.14
CA MET A 1 3.77 -8.69 -21.98
C MET A 1 2.94 -7.85 -20.99
N PHE A 2 1.90 -7.13 -21.46
CA PHE A 2 1.14 -6.10 -20.71
C PHE A 2 -0.31 -6.50 -20.37
N ARG A 3 -0.74 -7.75 -20.64
CA ARG A 3 -2.15 -8.16 -20.50
C ARG A 3 -2.62 -8.40 -19.07
N ARG A 4 -1.73 -8.51 -18.09
CA ARG A 4 -2.12 -8.90 -16.71
C ARG A 4 -2.55 -7.70 -15.84
N THR A 5 -2.05 -6.50 -16.15
CA THR A 5 -2.45 -5.26 -15.46
C THR A 5 -3.83 -4.78 -15.89
N SER A 6 -4.21 -5.02 -17.15
CA SER A 6 -5.53 -4.63 -17.67
C SER A 6 -6.68 -5.38 -16.98
N ASP A 7 -6.51 -6.66 -16.66
CA ASP A 7 -7.60 -7.47 -16.08
C ASP A 7 -7.86 -7.16 -14.60
N ILE A 8 -6.80 -6.85 -13.85
CA ILE A 8 -6.90 -6.37 -12.47
C ILE A 8 -7.59 -5.00 -12.44
N LEU A 9 -7.21 -4.10 -13.37
CA LEU A 9 -7.83 -2.78 -13.50
C LEU A 9 -9.31 -2.86 -13.93
N ARG A 10 -9.67 -3.80 -14.81
CA ARG A 10 -11.05 -3.96 -15.31
C ARG A 10 -12.02 -4.44 -14.24
N LYS A 11 -11.58 -5.35 -13.35
CA LYS A 11 -12.39 -5.82 -12.21
C LYS A 11 -12.64 -4.72 -11.19
N THR A 12 -11.64 -3.87 -10.94
CA THR A 12 -11.79 -2.70 -10.05
C THR A 12 -12.85 -1.73 -10.58
N VAL A 13 -13.01 -1.57 -11.89
CA VAL A 13 -14.02 -0.67 -12.48
C VAL A 13 -15.46 -1.19 -12.35
N GLN A 14 -15.69 -2.50 -12.44
CA GLN A 14 -17.06 -3.06 -12.40
C GLN A 14 -17.72 -2.95 -11.01
N ASN A 15 -16.94 -2.96 -9.93
CA ASN A 15 -17.48 -2.86 -8.57
C ASN A 15 -17.79 -1.42 -8.11
N PHE A 16 -17.45 -0.38 -8.90
CA PHE A 16 -17.63 1.03 -8.51
C PHE A 16 -18.98 1.64 -8.88
N ASN A 17 -19.79 0.97 -9.72
CA ASN A 17 -21.05 1.55 -10.23
C ASN A 17 -22.23 1.52 -9.26
N SER A 18 -22.11 0.99 -8.03
CA SER A 18 -23.28 0.73 -7.17
C SER A 18 -23.42 1.59 -5.91
N ARG A 19 -22.53 2.53 -5.60
CA ARG A 19 -22.70 3.37 -4.39
C ARG A 19 -22.47 4.86 -4.66
N LYS A 20 -23.57 5.56 -4.92
CA LYS A 20 -23.66 7.02 -4.90
C LYS A 20 -23.56 7.51 -3.46
N HIS A 21 -22.36 7.85 -3.00
CA HIS A 21 -22.21 8.74 -1.86
C HIS A 21 -21.33 9.94 -2.23
N ALA A 22 -21.93 11.11 -2.06
CA ALA A 22 -21.30 12.40 -2.17
C ALA A 22 -20.23 12.52 -1.07
N CYS A 23 -18.97 12.37 -1.43
CA CYS A 23 -17.86 12.82 -0.61
C CYS A 23 -16.96 13.76 -1.43
N PHE A 24 -16.64 14.87 -0.80
CA PHE A 24 -15.96 16.03 -1.31
C PHE A 24 -14.60 15.73 -1.95
N GLY A 25 -14.30 16.42 -3.06
CA GLY A 25 -12.95 16.79 -3.49
C GLY A 25 -12.08 15.71 -4.15
N GLY A 26 -11.95 15.77 -5.48
CA GLY A 26 -10.77 15.39 -6.29
C GLY A 26 -10.22 13.95 -6.26
N ALA A 27 -10.01 13.37 -5.08
CA ALA A 27 -9.31 12.11 -4.86
C ALA A 27 -10.14 10.88 -5.23
N MET A 28 -11.46 10.88 -5.01
CA MET A 28 -12.29 9.72 -5.36
C MET A 28 -12.38 9.47 -6.88
N PHE A 29 -12.21 10.51 -7.71
CA PHE A 29 -12.28 10.38 -9.16
C PHE A 29 -10.97 9.89 -9.81
N ALA A 30 -9.82 10.09 -9.17
CA ALA A 30 -8.52 9.67 -9.72
C ALA A 30 -8.26 8.16 -9.59
N ALA A 31 -8.91 7.48 -8.64
CA ALA A 31 -8.83 6.02 -8.53
C ALA A 31 -9.46 5.30 -9.74
N ALA A 32 -10.48 5.91 -10.38
CA ALA A 32 -11.09 5.41 -11.62
C ALA A 32 -10.24 5.69 -12.88
N ALA A 33 -9.14 6.46 -12.76
CA ALA A 33 -8.49 7.11 -13.88
C ALA A 33 -7.31 6.36 -14.50
N ILE A 34 -6.81 5.30 -13.85
CA ILE A 34 -5.70 4.49 -14.39
C ILE A 34 -6.15 3.69 -15.63
N ALA A 35 -7.44 3.72 -15.95
CA ALA A 35 -8.03 3.08 -17.13
C ALA A 35 -8.13 3.98 -18.38
N LEU A 36 -7.87 5.30 -18.28
CA LEU A 36 -7.96 6.21 -19.42
C LEU A 36 -6.67 6.17 -20.25
N SER A 37 -6.81 6.16 -21.57
CA SER A 37 -5.69 6.42 -22.49
C SER A 37 -5.19 7.86 -22.35
N ASP A 38 -3.94 8.10 -22.76
CA ASP A 38 -3.36 9.46 -22.72
C ASP A 38 -4.21 10.48 -23.51
N ASP A 39 -4.86 10.05 -24.59
CA ASP A 39 -5.71 10.92 -25.41
C ASP A 39 -7.08 11.19 -24.77
N GLU A 40 -7.62 10.26 -24.00
CA GLU A 40 -8.83 10.50 -23.19
C GLU A 40 -8.51 11.37 -21.97
N LEU A 41 -7.33 11.19 -21.36
CA LEU A 41 -6.90 12.01 -20.23
C LEU A 41 -6.74 13.48 -20.64
N LYS A 42 -6.21 13.76 -21.83
CA LYS A 42 -6.09 15.13 -22.37
C LYS A 42 -7.43 15.87 -22.47
N LYS A 43 -8.55 15.15 -22.64
CA LYS A 43 -9.89 15.73 -22.72
C LYS A 43 -10.47 16.11 -21.34
N GLN A 44 -9.84 15.68 -20.25
CA GLN A 44 -10.30 15.94 -18.89
C GLN A 44 -9.77 17.29 -18.35
N PRO A 45 -10.42 17.86 -17.32
CA PRO A 45 -9.92 19.07 -16.66
C PRO A 45 -8.49 18.93 -16.13
N LEU A 46 -7.72 20.03 -16.11
CA LEU A 46 -6.31 20.02 -15.72
C LEU A 46 -6.07 19.46 -14.30
N TRP A 47 -6.95 19.77 -13.36
CA TRP A 47 -6.88 19.25 -12.00
C TRP A 47 -6.97 17.72 -11.96
N TYR A 48 -7.82 17.14 -12.82
CA TYR A 48 -7.99 15.69 -12.93
C TYR A 48 -6.73 15.08 -13.53
N GLN A 49 -6.27 15.59 -14.67
CA GLN A 49 -5.03 15.13 -15.30
C GLN A 49 -3.83 15.12 -14.34
N THR A 50 -3.72 16.18 -13.52
CA THR A 50 -2.65 16.31 -12.53
C THR A 50 -2.76 15.24 -11.44
N ALA A 51 -3.97 14.99 -10.92
CA ALA A 51 -4.21 13.95 -9.93
C ALA A 51 -3.86 12.55 -10.48
N VAL A 52 -4.27 12.24 -11.71
CA VAL A 52 -3.93 10.97 -12.38
C VAL A 52 -2.43 10.82 -12.54
N ARG A 53 -1.74 11.83 -13.06
CA ARG A 53 -0.27 11.76 -13.25
C ARG A 53 0.47 11.58 -11.92
N LYS A 54 0.05 12.28 -10.86
CA LYS A 54 0.60 12.11 -9.51
C LYS A 54 0.39 10.69 -8.98
N LEU A 55 -0.81 10.13 -9.14
CA LEU A 55 -1.13 8.77 -8.68
C LEU A 55 -0.39 7.71 -9.51
N SER A 56 -0.34 7.84 -10.84
CA SER A 56 0.41 6.95 -11.73
C SER A 56 1.90 6.96 -11.42
N PHE A 57 2.46 8.13 -11.11
CA PHE A 57 3.82 8.23 -10.58
C PHE A 57 3.97 7.40 -9.29
N ALA A 58 3.07 7.59 -8.32
CA ALA A 58 3.17 6.87 -7.06
C ALA A 58 3.09 5.34 -7.22
N ILE A 59 2.19 4.86 -8.07
CA ILE A 59 2.03 3.43 -8.39
C ILE A 59 3.30 2.86 -9.01
N LYS A 60 3.84 3.54 -10.05
CA LYS A 60 5.05 3.10 -10.76
C LYS A 60 6.23 2.84 -9.82
N TYR A 61 6.43 3.70 -8.81
CA TYR A 61 7.55 3.54 -7.88
C TYR A 61 7.24 2.53 -6.78
N THR A 62 6.02 2.52 -6.25
CA THR A 62 5.62 1.56 -5.20
C THR A 62 5.42 0.13 -5.72
N ASP A 63 5.43 -0.10 -7.04
CA ASP A 63 5.50 -1.43 -7.67
C ASP A 63 6.89 -2.06 -7.62
N ARG A 64 7.94 -1.29 -7.31
CA ARG A 64 9.31 -1.83 -7.20
C ARG A 64 9.37 -2.84 -6.04
N LYS A 65 9.94 -4.02 -6.29
CA LYS A 65 10.00 -5.11 -5.29
C LYS A 65 10.98 -4.83 -4.13
N GLY A 66 12.01 -4.02 -4.38
CA GLY A 66 13.00 -3.59 -3.38
C GLY A 66 12.48 -2.46 -2.50
N TYR A 67 13.24 -2.09 -1.46
CA TYR A 67 13.01 -0.82 -0.77
C TYR A 67 13.38 0.34 -1.71
N LEU A 68 12.79 1.51 -1.49
CA LEU A 68 12.99 2.68 -2.33
C LEU A 68 14.28 3.43 -2.00
N ASP A 69 14.75 3.33 -0.75
CA ASP A 69 16.05 3.79 -0.23
C ASP A 69 16.45 5.22 -0.65
N ASP A 70 15.45 6.08 -0.85
CA ASP A 70 15.61 7.48 -1.25
C ASP A 70 14.58 8.32 -0.48
N VAL A 71 15.07 9.10 0.48
CA VAL A 71 14.23 9.92 1.37
C VAL A 71 13.46 11.00 0.59
N ILE A 72 14.09 11.59 -0.44
CA ILE A 72 13.45 12.63 -1.27
C ILE A 72 12.31 12.01 -2.07
N LEU A 73 12.55 10.84 -2.66
CA LEU A 73 11.51 10.10 -3.36
C LEU A 73 10.38 9.69 -2.41
N LEU A 74 10.70 9.21 -1.21
CA LEU A 74 9.70 8.77 -0.24
C LEU A 74 8.77 9.90 0.20
N GLU A 75 9.30 11.07 0.55
CA GLU A 75 8.47 12.23 0.91
C GLU A 75 7.64 12.72 -0.29
N ASN A 76 8.21 12.70 -1.49
CA ASN A 76 7.51 13.03 -2.73
C ASN A 76 6.34 12.08 -3.03
N LEU A 77 6.50 10.79 -2.71
CA LEU A 77 5.44 9.79 -2.81
C LEU A 77 4.39 9.97 -1.71
N ARG A 78 4.81 10.28 -0.49
CA ARG A 78 3.91 10.57 0.64
C ARG A 78 2.98 11.72 0.29
N GLU A 79 3.50 12.84 -0.22
CA GLU A 79 2.70 14.00 -0.65
C GLU A 79 1.66 13.60 -1.71
N LYS A 80 2.02 12.73 -2.65
CA LYS A 80 1.12 12.29 -3.74
C LYS A 80 0.05 11.31 -3.28
N LEU A 81 0.33 10.52 -2.24
CA LEU A 81 -0.57 9.50 -1.71
C LEU A 81 -1.43 10.00 -0.55
N LEU A 82 -1.00 11.04 0.17
CA LEU A 82 -1.70 11.64 1.31
C LEU A 82 -3.18 11.99 1.01
N PRO A 83 -3.55 12.56 -0.16
CA PRO A 83 -4.96 12.84 -0.49
C PRO A 83 -5.86 11.60 -0.54
N TYR A 84 -5.28 10.40 -0.59
CA TYR A 84 -5.99 9.12 -0.65
C TYR A 84 -5.90 8.32 0.65
N SER A 85 -5.33 8.89 1.71
CA SER A 85 -5.27 8.27 3.05
C SER A 85 -6.65 7.83 3.56
N ASP A 86 -7.69 8.58 3.21
CA ASP A 86 -9.06 8.27 3.57
C ASP A 86 -9.81 7.36 2.58
N SER A 87 -9.18 6.95 1.48
CA SER A 87 -9.80 6.08 0.48
C SER A 87 -10.15 4.68 1.03
N THR A 88 -11.01 3.97 0.30
CA THR A 88 -11.34 2.55 0.51
C THR A 88 -10.62 1.64 -0.48
N ASN A 89 -9.74 2.20 -1.33
CA ASN A 89 -9.05 1.40 -2.35
C ASN A 89 -7.84 0.71 -1.71
N THR A 90 -7.94 -0.60 -1.50
CA THR A 90 -6.86 -1.43 -0.95
C THR A 90 -5.53 -1.22 -1.66
N ASP A 91 -5.52 -1.09 -3.00
CA ASP A 91 -4.28 -0.94 -3.76
C ASP A 91 -3.55 0.37 -3.46
N ILE A 92 -4.31 1.46 -3.30
CA ILE A 92 -3.75 2.77 -2.95
C ILE A 92 -3.30 2.79 -1.49
N LEU A 93 -4.10 2.21 -0.60
CA LEU A 93 -3.83 2.21 0.84
C LEU A 93 -2.55 1.43 1.19
N TRP A 94 -2.34 0.21 0.66
CA TRP A 94 -1.12 -0.54 0.99
C TRP A 94 0.13 0.19 0.48
N ARG A 95 0.04 0.89 -0.65
CA ARG A 95 1.14 1.71 -1.20
C ARG A 95 1.46 2.87 -0.28
N TYR A 96 0.45 3.55 0.24
CA TYR A 96 0.65 4.64 1.19
C TYR A 96 1.25 4.11 2.51
N GLY A 97 0.70 3.03 3.06
CA GLY A 97 1.22 2.39 4.27
C GLY A 97 2.67 1.92 4.12
N ARG A 98 3.02 1.36 2.95
CA ARG A 98 4.40 1.05 2.58
C ARG A 98 5.30 2.28 2.62
N VAL A 99 4.92 3.38 1.97
CA VAL A 99 5.74 4.61 1.95
C VAL A 99 5.99 5.13 3.37
N LEU A 100 4.95 5.16 4.20
CA LEU A 100 5.08 5.58 5.60
C LEU A 100 6.02 4.67 6.39
N LEU A 101 5.91 3.35 6.22
CA LEU A 101 6.81 2.39 6.85
C LEU A 101 8.27 2.65 6.45
N GLU A 102 8.53 2.83 5.15
CA GLU A 102 9.88 3.08 4.65
C GLU A 102 10.43 4.42 5.19
N ILE A 103 9.63 5.48 5.22
CA ILE A 103 10.01 6.75 5.86
C ILE A 103 10.41 6.52 7.32
N ALA A 104 9.60 5.78 8.08
CA ALA A 104 9.88 5.51 9.49
C ALA A 104 11.16 4.68 9.69
N LEU A 105 11.48 3.77 8.76
CA LEU A 105 12.71 3.00 8.78
C LEU A 105 13.95 3.88 8.55
N TRP A 106 13.86 4.83 7.62
CA TRP A 106 14.95 5.76 7.26
C TRP A 106 15.07 6.98 8.17
N THR A 107 14.03 7.27 8.95
CA THR A 107 14.05 8.33 9.97
C THR A 107 14.95 7.93 11.14
N SER A 108 15.79 8.86 11.62
CA SER A 108 16.67 8.67 12.77
C SER A 108 15.92 8.16 14.00
N SER A 109 16.53 7.23 14.77
CA SER A 109 15.96 6.73 16.03
C SER A 109 15.77 7.81 17.09
N ALA A 110 16.50 8.93 16.99
CA ALA A 110 16.34 10.08 17.89
C ALA A 110 15.14 10.97 17.53
N ASP A 111 14.53 10.80 16.36
CA ASP A 111 13.38 11.60 15.94
C ASP A 111 12.11 11.16 16.69
N LYS A 112 11.50 12.11 17.41
CA LYS A 112 10.28 11.90 18.19
C LYS A 112 9.07 11.56 17.32
N ASN A 113 9.08 11.89 16.03
CA ASN A 113 8.01 11.60 15.09
C ASN A 113 8.15 10.23 14.43
N ARG A 114 9.32 9.56 14.51
CA ARG A 114 9.55 8.23 13.91
C ARG A 114 8.47 7.23 14.33
N MET A 115 8.16 7.19 15.62
CA MET A 115 7.14 6.29 16.16
C MET A 115 5.74 6.65 15.65
N LYS A 116 5.42 7.93 15.54
CA LYS A 116 4.12 8.37 14.99
C LYS A 116 3.95 7.89 13.54
N THR A 117 5.01 8.00 12.73
CA THR A 117 5.00 7.52 11.34
C THR A 117 4.83 6.00 11.27
N PHE A 118 5.47 5.23 12.16
CA PHE A 118 5.25 3.78 12.24
C PHE A 118 3.80 3.42 12.58
N LEU A 119 3.19 4.10 13.55
CA LEU A 119 1.80 3.86 13.94
C LEU A 119 0.82 4.29 12.84
N GLU A 120 1.12 5.37 12.12
CA GLU A 120 0.35 5.76 10.92
C GLU A 120 0.45 4.67 9.83
N ALA A 121 1.64 4.12 9.60
CA ALA A 121 1.83 3.01 8.66
C ALA A 121 1.03 1.76 9.06
N GLU A 122 1.00 1.39 10.35
CA GLU A 122 0.19 0.28 10.85
C GLU A 122 -1.30 0.52 10.58
N LYS A 123 -1.79 1.72 10.92
CA LYS A 123 -3.19 2.10 10.73
C LYS A 123 -3.60 2.03 9.25
N ILE A 124 -2.79 2.59 8.35
CA ILE A 124 -3.08 2.60 6.92
C ILE A 124 -2.98 1.20 6.30
N CYS A 125 -1.98 0.41 6.66
CA CYS A 125 -1.87 -0.97 6.18
C CYS A 125 -3.04 -1.84 6.69
N LYS A 126 -3.45 -1.67 7.95
CA LYS A 126 -4.63 -2.37 8.48
C LYS A 126 -5.90 -1.97 7.73
N LYS A 127 -6.09 -0.67 7.51
CA LYS A 127 -7.21 -0.15 6.70
C LYS A 127 -7.21 -0.73 5.28
N ALA A 128 -6.05 -0.98 4.68
CA ALA A 128 -5.98 -1.62 3.36
C ALA A 128 -6.60 -3.03 3.37
N LEU A 129 -6.32 -3.82 4.42
CA LEU A 129 -6.88 -5.16 4.61
C LEU A 129 -8.36 -5.12 4.96
N ASP A 130 -8.78 -4.17 5.79
CA ASP A 130 -10.20 -4.05 6.18
C ASP A 130 -11.10 -3.68 4.98
N ASN A 131 -10.52 -3.09 3.92
CA ASN A 131 -11.22 -2.78 2.66
C ASN A 131 -10.96 -3.79 1.54
N GLU A 132 -10.26 -4.89 1.82
CA GLU A 132 -9.94 -5.91 0.83
C GLU A 132 -11.21 -6.62 0.30
N ASP A 133 -11.27 -6.84 -1.02
CA ASP A 133 -12.31 -7.68 -1.62
C ASP A 133 -11.99 -9.16 -1.36
N LEU A 134 -12.87 -9.83 -0.61
CA LEU A 134 -12.74 -11.26 -0.27
C LEU A 134 -12.63 -12.17 -1.51
N ASN A 135 -13.17 -11.75 -2.66
CA ASN A 135 -13.09 -12.50 -3.91
C ASN A 135 -11.80 -12.23 -4.69
N SER A 136 -11.06 -11.18 -4.34
CA SER A 136 -9.84 -10.75 -5.00
C SER A 136 -8.81 -10.26 -3.98
N PRO A 137 -8.30 -11.14 -3.10
CA PRO A 137 -7.36 -10.77 -2.06
C PRO A 137 -6.04 -10.23 -2.65
N ASN A 138 -5.42 -9.30 -1.93
CA ASN A 138 -4.26 -8.54 -2.37
C ASN A 138 -3.00 -8.98 -1.61
N ALA A 139 -2.12 -9.70 -2.31
CA ALA A 139 -0.84 -10.18 -1.76
C ALA A 139 0.01 -9.05 -1.17
N ASN A 140 0.02 -7.87 -1.78
CA ASN A 140 0.83 -6.73 -1.31
C ASN A 140 0.26 -6.12 -0.04
N ALA A 141 -1.06 -6.05 0.11
CA ALA A 141 -1.69 -5.55 1.34
C ALA A 141 -1.30 -6.41 2.55
N HIS A 142 -1.44 -7.74 2.40
CA HIS A 142 -1.00 -8.70 3.42
C HIS A 142 0.51 -8.61 3.69
N LYS A 143 1.34 -8.57 2.64
CA LYS A 143 2.79 -8.44 2.76
C LYS A 143 3.19 -7.22 3.57
N TRP A 144 2.74 -6.04 3.16
CA TRP A 144 3.19 -4.79 3.79
C TRP A 144 2.61 -4.62 5.20
N TYR A 145 1.41 -5.11 5.48
CA TYR A 145 0.91 -5.15 6.85
C TYR A 145 1.75 -6.07 7.75
N GLY A 146 2.04 -7.29 7.30
CA GLY A 146 2.89 -8.23 8.03
C GLY A 146 4.28 -7.67 8.31
N ILE A 147 4.93 -7.06 7.31
CA ILE A 147 6.24 -6.41 7.48
C ILE A 147 6.15 -5.25 8.48
N THR A 148 5.12 -4.40 8.41
CA THR A 148 4.92 -3.31 9.37
C THR A 148 4.84 -3.84 10.80
N LEU A 149 4.06 -4.92 11.02
CA LEU A 149 3.95 -5.54 12.34
C LEU A 149 5.29 -6.07 12.82
N VAL A 150 6.04 -6.81 11.99
CA VAL A 150 7.38 -7.33 12.35
C VAL A 150 8.33 -6.19 12.74
N LYS A 151 8.34 -5.08 11.99
CA LYS A 151 9.19 -3.93 12.31
C LYS A 151 8.78 -3.23 13.61
N LEU A 152 7.49 -3.15 13.91
CA LEU A 152 6.99 -2.56 15.14
C LEU A 152 7.35 -3.37 16.40
N MET A 153 7.53 -4.70 16.27
CA MET A 153 7.93 -5.55 17.40
C MET A 153 9.28 -5.18 18.02
N ASP A 154 10.16 -4.52 17.25
CA ASP A 154 11.44 -4.05 17.76
C ASP A 154 11.26 -2.83 18.71
N PHE A 155 10.06 -2.23 18.76
CA PHE A 155 9.80 -0.98 19.50
C PHE A 155 8.61 -1.02 20.47
N ARG A 156 7.73 -2.03 20.40
CA ARG A 156 6.53 -2.14 21.27
C ARG A 156 6.52 -3.44 22.08
N SER A 157 5.87 -3.40 23.24
CA SER A 157 5.73 -4.56 24.14
C SER A 157 4.64 -5.54 23.68
N ASP A 158 3.58 -5.06 23.05
CA ASP A 158 2.47 -5.83 22.49
C ASP A 158 2.84 -6.41 21.11
N LYS A 159 3.76 -7.39 21.10
CA LYS A 159 4.20 -8.04 19.86
C LYS A 159 3.08 -8.89 19.26
N LYS A 160 2.50 -8.41 18.15
CA LYS A 160 1.46 -9.12 17.38
C LYS A 160 2.07 -10.17 16.42
N ILE A 161 2.80 -11.14 16.98
CA ILE A 161 3.57 -12.14 16.22
C ILE A 161 2.64 -12.98 15.34
N ASP A 162 1.59 -13.54 15.92
CA ASP A 162 0.65 -14.41 15.20
C ASP A 162 -0.06 -13.67 14.07
N GLU A 163 -0.45 -12.41 14.28
CA GLU A 163 -1.07 -11.59 13.25
C GLU A 163 -0.08 -11.26 12.12
N ALA A 164 1.17 -10.93 12.45
CA ALA A 164 2.21 -10.67 11.45
C ALA A 164 2.47 -11.91 10.59
N ARG A 165 2.66 -13.07 11.24
CA ARG A 165 2.89 -14.35 10.60
C ARG A 165 1.75 -14.75 9.68
N LYS A 166 0.50 -14.71 10.16
CA LYS A 166 -0.70 -15.03 9.36
C LYS A 166 -0.76 -14.21 8.08
N ASN A 167 -0.44 -12.91 8.17
CA ASN A 167 -0.44 -12.04 6.99
C ASN A 167 0.73 -12.33 6.04
N LEU A 168 1.92 -12.66 6.54
CA LEU A 168 3.05 -13.06 5.70
C LEU A 168 2.82 -14.41 5.00
N GLU A 169 2.28 -15.39 5.71
CA GLU A 169 1.86 -16.69 5.14
C GLU A 169 0.83 -16.46 4.04
N ARG A 170 -0.20 -15.64 4.30
CA ARG A 170 -1.21 -15.30 3.29
C ARG A 170 -0.61 -14.58 2.08
N ALA A 171 0.35 -13.69 2.28
CA ALA A 171 1.05 -13.02 1.19
C ALA A 171 1.82 -14.00 0.30
N VAL A 172 2.47 -15.00 0.90
CA VAL A 172 3.18 -16.08 0.18
C VAL A 172 2.21 -17.00 -0.55
N GLU A 173 1.06 -17.35 0.04
CA GLU A 173 0.03 -18.14 -0.64
C GLU A 173 -0.47 -17.44 -1.92
N LEU A 174 -0.67 -16.13 -1.85
CA LEU A 174 -1.19 -15.33 -2.96
C LEU A 174 -0.12 -14.99 -4.02
N ASP A 175 1.12 -14.75 -3.61
CA ASP A 175 2.26 -14.58 -4.51
C ASP A 175 3.48 -15.40 -4.03
N PRO A 176 3.55 -16.70 -4.40
CA PRO A 176 4.64 -17.58 -3.97
C PRO A 176 6.02 -17.16 -4.47
N LYS A 177 6.10 -16.24 -5.45
CA LYS A 177 7.35 -15.73 -6.03
C LYS A 177 7.84 -14.46 -5.35
N ASP A 178 7.10 -13.93 -4.38
CA ASP A 178 7.54 -12.75 -3.63
C ASP A 178 8.63 -13.13 -2.62
N VAL A 179 9.88 -12.88 -3.01
CA VAL A 179 11.07 -13.16 -2.20
C VAL A 179 11.01 -12.46 -0.84
N ARG A 180 10.39 -11.28 -0.75
CA ARG A 180 10.37 -10.48 0.48
C ARG A 180 9.43 -11.07 1.52
N SER A 181 8.25 -11.54 1.14
CA SER A 181 7.34 -12.25 2.03
C SER A 181 8.04 -13.48 2.64
N TRP A 182 8.75 -14.25 1.82
CA TRP A 182 9.55 -15.39 2.29
C TRP A 182 10.66 -14.98 3.25
N GLN A 183 11.42 -13.93 2.94
CA GLN A 183 12.48 -13.41 3.80
C GLN A 183 11.93 -13.04 5.19
N TYR A 184 10.82 -12.31 5.24
CA TYR A 184 10.23 -11.89 6.51
C TYR A 184 9.59 -13.06 7.28
N LEU A 185 8.99 -14.03 6.60
CA LEU A 185 8.47 -15.23 7.24
C LEU A 185 9.61 -16.10 7.84
N ALA A 186 10.73 -16.21 7.13
CA ALA A 186 11.93 -16.88 7.65
C ALA A 186 12.53 -16.14 8.85
N MET A 187 12.63 -14.81 8.78
CA MET A 187 13.09 -14.00 9.92
C MET A 187 12.18 -14.13 11.13
N ASP A 188 10.87 -14.16 10.94
CA ASP A 188 9.88 -14.35 12.00
C ASP A 188 10.04 -15.74 12.66
N ASN A 189 10.23 -16.81 11.87
CA ASN A 189 10.54 -18.14 12.40
C ASN A 189 11.82 -18.17 13.26
N ILE A 190 12.84 -17.40 12.87
CA ILE A 190 14.10 -17.30 13.61
C ILE A 190 13.94 -16.45 14.88
N LYS A 191 13.28 -15.28 14.77
CA LYS A 191 13.08 -14.36 15.89
C LYS A 191 12.09 -14.91 16.92
N PHE A 192 11.12 -15.72 16.48
CA PHE A 192 10.00 -16.20 17.28
C PHE A 192 9.70 -17.68 16.92
N PRO A 193 10.50 -18.63 17.43
CA PRO A 193 10.27 -20.05 17.19
C PRO A 193 8.96 -20.50 17.84
N LYS A 194 8.26 -21.46 17.22
CA LYS A 194 7.12 -22.12 17.86
C LYS A 194 7.61 -22.87 19.11
N ALA A 195 6.90 -22.70 20.22
CA ALA A 195 7.09 -23.49 21.43
C ALA A 195 6.65 -24.94 21.23
#